data_AF-A0A6A7BRD6-F1
#
_entry.id   AF-A0A6A7BRD6-F1
#
_cell.length_a   1.000
_cell.length_b   1.000
_cell.length_c   1.000
_cell.angle_alpha   90.00
_cell.angle_beta   90.00
_cell.angle_gamma   90.00
#
_symmetry.space_group_name_H-M   'P 1'
#
loop_
_entity.id
_entity.type
_entity.pdbx_description
1 polymer ?
#
loop_
_entity_poly.entity_id
_entity_poly.type
_entity_poly.pdbx_seq_one_letter_code
_entity_poly.pdbx_strand_id
1 'polypeptide(L)'
;MGGTDELANLVTLCDGCHAAHHPMLAGGLARRVIERWAVRLARLFGGAHELDQATEYLGPGLRLLGVERFREGQLAVVQAALQGKSVLVVRPTGSGKTLCFQLPAILRAGPTVVVSPLKALMSEQVASLLRKKVPASFVNSDLSMEEKKLRYSLLRRGAIKLLHLAPERFFVRSEAERARLAELRPAFLVVDEAHCVDQWGADFRPEYSRLGDIRRQLGNPPVLAFTATAGQEMQARILASLGAEDAEVFVSGVDRPNITLLRWAVAEDSRAAKIAQLLALPLPEGGKAMVFVPSARVGEDLQAALRSLGMNVPLYHSRLGRPFEREQLVKRFTNQSEPAIDRIISTSAFGMGIDVPSLRLVIHWQAPASVEDLMQELGRAGRDGLQAVSIVMHDNASDGRDVKRLRFMADLAGKDQEQPDPAARESRMRKIDQVSAMMREESCYRRQMVDYFGGKQRQRRSLAVRILEWLFSTRSRVKRTAHCCDFCDREKIGSEVDYTAMLLGAGARR
;
A
#
# COMPACT_ATOMS: atom_id res chain seq x y z
N MET A 1 -43.16 -17.53 30.19
CA MET A 1 -43.28 -16.08 29.93
C MET A 1 -43.02 -15.89 28.44
N GLY A 2 -43.98 -15.96 27.51
CA GLY A 2 -45.27 -15.28 27.47
C GLY A 2 -45.21 -13.98 26.63
N GLY A 3 -44.39 -13.92 25.58
CA GLY A 3 -44.26 -12.76 24.67
C GLY A 3 -44.38 -13.20 23.20
N THR A 4 -44.71 -12.26 22.32
CA THR A 4 -44.99 -12.49 20.89
C THR A 4 -43.78 -13.02 20.12
N ASP A 5 -44.05 -13.90 19.14
CA ASP A 5 -43.09 -14.52 18.22
C ASP A 5 -42.43 -13.51 17.27
N GLU A 6 -41.58 -12.65 17.81
CA GLU A 6 -40.68 -11.82 17.01
C GLU A 6 -39.37 -12.56 16.73
N LEU A 7 -38.88 -12.48 15.48
CA LEU A 7 -37.63 -13.09 15.01
C LEU A 7 -36.40 -12.72 15.87
N ALA A 8 -36.44 -11.59 16.58
CA ALA A 8 -35.39 -11.16 17.50
C ALA A 8 -35.33 -12.00 18.80
N ASN A 9 -36.46 -12.56 19.25
CA ASN A 9 -36.57 -13.37 20.46
C ASN A 9 -36.23 -14.85 20.24
N LEU A 10 -36.14 -15.29 18.97
CA LEU A 10 -35.85 -16.67 18.57
C LEU A 10 -34.35 -17.00 18.42
N VAL A 11 -33.44 -16.02 18.52
CA VAL A 11 -32.02 -16.22 18.14
C VAL A 11 -31.11 -16.62 19.31
N THR A 12 -31.50 -16.41 20.57
CA THR A 12 -30.59 -16.65 21.71
C THR A 12 -30.64 -18.06 22.28
N LEU A 13 -31.78 -18.76 22.20
CA LEU A 13 -31.94 -20.15 22.68
C LEU A 13 -31.78 -21.21 21.57
N CYS A 14 -31.80 -20.78 20.30
CA CYS A 14 -31.88 -21.66 19.14
C CYS A 14 -30.50 -22.00 18.53
N ASP A 15 -29.49 -21.13 18.69
CA ASP A 15 -28.16 -21.29 18.09
C ASP A 15 -27.42 -22.57 18.57
N GLY A 16 -27.56 -22.94 19.85
CA GLY A 16 -26.93 -24.15 20.41
C GLY A 16 -27.66 -25.44 20.04
N CYS A 17 -28.99 -25.40 19.97
CA CYS A 17 -29.83 -26.57 19.69
C CYS A 17 -29.83 -26.92 18.18
N HIS A 18 -29.89 -25.93 17.30
CA HIS A 18 -29.79 -26.15 15.85
C HIS A 18 -28.40 -26.59 15.38
N ALA A 19 -27.34 -26.25 16.14
CA ALA A 19 -26.00 -26.73 15.85
C ALA A 19 -25.86 -28.26 16.02
N ALA A 20 -26.68 -28.90 16.85
CA ALA A 20 -26.67 -30.36 17.02
C ALA A 20 -27.33 -31.11 15.85
N HIS A 21 -28.26 -30.47 15.13
CA HIS A 21 -29.12 -31.14 14.13
C HIS A 21 -28.81 -30.78 12.66
N HIS A 22 -27.97 -29.78 12.40
CA HIS A 22 -27.60 -29.38 11.04
C HIS A 22 -26.08 -29.17 10.92
N PRO A 23 -25.31 -30.11 10.32
CA PRO A 23 -23.84 -30.08 10.33
C PRO A 23 -23.20 -28.80 9.76
N MET A 24 -23.81 -28.18 8.73
CA MET A 24 -23.31 -26.90 8.18
C MET A 24 -23.73 -25.66 8.99
N LEU A 25 -24.90 -25.69 9.63
CA LEU A 25 -25.34 -24.66 10.59
C LEU A 25 -24.53 -24.76 11.89
N ALA A 26 -24.13 -25.98 12.29
CA ALA A 26 -23.28 -26.27 13.44
C ALA A 26 -21.96 -25.51 13.37
N GLY A 27 -21.28 -25.55 12.21
CA GLY A 27 -20.02 -24.83 12.03
C GLY A 27 -20.19 -23.31 12.14
N GLY A 28 -21.23 -22.75 11.52
CA GLY A 28 -21.51 -21.31 11.56
C GLY A 28 -21.95 -20.81 12.95
N LEU A 29 -22.81 -21.56 13.63
CA LEU A 29 -23.32 -21.25 14.97
C LEU A 29 -22.25 -21.44 16.04
N ALA A 30 -21.51 -22.55 16.00
CA ALA A 30 -20.37 -22.79 16.88
C ALA A 30 -19.31 -21.70 16.71
N ARG A 31 -19.00 -21.30 15.46
CA ARG A 31 -18.09 -20.17 15.20
C ARG A 31 -18.58 -18.87 15.83
N ARG A 32 -19.87 -18.53 15.73
CA ARG A 32 -20.44 -17.32 16.37
C ARG A 32 -20.38 -17.37 17.89
N VAL A 33 -20.59 -18.55 18.48
CA VAL A 33 -20.49 -18.77 19.92
C VAL A 33 -19.04 -18.60 20.37
N ILE A 34 -18.09 -19.25 19.70
CA ILE A 34 -16.65 -19.12 19.97
C ILE A 34 -16.20 -17.67 19.82
N GLU A 35 -16.63 -16.97 18.75
CA GLU A 35 -16.32 -15.55 18.54
C GLU A 35 -16.83 -14.67 19.68
N ARG A 36 -18.08 -14.84 20.10
CA ARG A 36 -18.67 -14.10 21.24
C ARG A 36 -17.94 -14.38 22.54
N TRP A 37 -17.64 -15.65 22.85
CA TRP A 37 -16.92 -16.04 24.07
C TRP A 37 -15.49 -15.52 24.08
N ALA A 38 -14.79 -15.58 22.96
CA ALA A 38 -13.42 -15.08 22.85
C ALA A 38 -13.36 -13.56 23.04
N VAL A 39 -14.31 -12.79 22.50
CA VAL A 39 -14.37 -11.33 22.76
C VAL A 39 -14.67 -11.04 24.23
N ARG A 40 -15.59 -11.79 24.86
CA ARG A 40 -15.88 -11.66 26.30
C ARG A 40 -14.66 -11.99 27.15
N LEU A 41 -13.96 -13.08 26.84
CA LEU A 41 -12.69 -13.44 27.50
C LEU A 41 -11.64 -12.36 27.30
N ALA A 42 -11.47 -11.85 26.09
CA ALA A 42 -10.52 -10.78 25.81
C ALA A 42 -10.83 -9.53 26.65
N ARG A 43 -12.10 -9.14 26.82
CA ARG A 43 -12.48 -8.03 27.71
C ARG A 43 -12.21 -8.30 29.18
N LEU A 44 -12.44 -9.53 29.65
CA LEU A 44 -12.12 -9.92 31.03
C LEU A 44 -10.61 -9.77 31.31
N PHE A 45 -9.76 -10.09 30.33
CA PHE A 45 -8.30 -10.01 30.49
C PHE A 45 -7.68 -8.64 30.13
N GLY A 46 -8.37 -7.79 29.37
CA GLY A 46 -7.87 -6.47 28.97
C GLY A 46 -8.40 -5.29 29.81
N GLY A 47 -9.40 -5.53 30.66
CA GLY A 47 -10.10 -4.45 31.36
C GLY A 47 -11.04 -3.66 30.44
N ALA A 48 -12.00 -2.94 31.04
CA ALA A 48 -13.08 -2.28 30.30
C ALA A 48 -12.62 -1.17 29.34
N HIS A 49 -11.43 -0.60 29.55
CA HIS A 49 -10.89 0.50 28.76
C HIS A 49 -10.00 0.07 27.59
N GLU A 50 -9.56 -1.20 27.53
CA GLU A 50 -8.65 -1.66 26.47
C GLU A 50 -9.40 -2.05 25.17
N LEU A 51 -10.66 -2.47 25.26
CA LEU A 51 -11.43 -2.92 24.09
C LEU A 51 -12.73 -2.13 23.96
N ASP A 52 -12.89 -1.46 22.81
CA ASP A 52 -14.12 -0.73 22.50
C ASP A 52 -15.35 -1.65 22.45
N GLN A 53 -16.53 -1.11 22.76
CA GLN A 53 -17.79 -1.85 22.73
C GLN A 53 -18.07 -2.46 21.34
N ALA A 54 -17.66 -1.78 20.27
CA ALA A 54 -17.82 -2.24 18.91
C ALA A 54 -17.01 -3.51 18.58
N THR A 55 -16.03 -3.89 19.42
CA THR A 55 -15.23 -5.11 19.27
C THR A 55 -16.09 -6.39 19.25
N GLU A 56 -17.27 -6.38 19.88
CA GLU A 56 -18.25 -7.48 19.82
C GLU A 56 -18.75 -7.77 18.41
N TYR A 57 -18.72 -6.78 17.53
CA TYR A 57 -19.24 -6.86 16.18
C TYR A 57 -18.16 -7.15 15.14
N LEU A 58 -16.91 -7.46 15.55
CA LEU A 58 -15.83 -7.81 14.61
C LEU A 58 -16.20 -9.00 13.72
N GLY A 59 -16.70 -10.09 14.29
CA GLY A 59 -17.11 -11.28 13.53
C GLY A 59 -18.21 -10.99 12.50
N PRO A 60 -19.35 -10.40 12.91
CA PRO A 60 -20.40 -9.96 11.99
C PRO A 60 -19.91 -8.97 10.91
N GLY A 61 -19.11 -7.97 11.28
CA GLY A 61 -18.59 -6.97 10.35
C GLY A 61 -17.63 -7.56 9.31
N LEU A 62 -16.75 -8.48 9.72
CA LEU A 62 -15.89 -9.23 8.80
C LEU A 62 -16.70 -10.04 7.79
N ARG A 63 -17.74 -10.76 8.26
CA ARG A 63 -18.64 -11.51 7.37
C ARG A 63 -19.38 -10.62 6.37
N LEU A 64 -19.91 -9.47 6.82
CA LEU A 64 -20.55 -8.49 5.93
C LEU A 64 -19.59 -8.01 4.84
N LEU A 65 -18.31 -7.83 5.20
CA LEU A 65 -17.27 -7.42 4.25
C LEU A 65 -16.71 -8.56 3.38
N GLY A 66 -17.18 -9.80 3.56
CA GLY A 66 -16.69 -10.97 2.84
C GLY A 66 -15.27 -11.37 3.22
N VAL A 67 -14.85 -11.10 4.46
CA VAL A 67 -13.52 -11.41 4.98
C VAL A 67 -13.64 -12.46 6.08
N GLU A 68 -12.87 -13.54 5.98
CA GLU A 68 -12.90 -14.57 7.01
C GLU A 68 -12.05 -14.24 8.23
N ARG A 69 -10.87 -13.67 8.01
CA ARG A 69 -9.87 -13.34 9.03
C ARG A 69 -9.03 -12.15 8.59
N PHE A 70 -8.55 -11.38 9.56
CA PHE A 70 -7.54 -10.35 9.39
C PHE A 70 -6.21 -10.94 8.93
N ARG A 71 -5.53 -10.21 8.05
CA ARG A 71 -4.10 -10.36 7.81
C ARG A 71 -3.32 -9.82 9.00
N GLU A 72 -2.06 -10.25 9.11
CA GLU A 72 -1.18 -9.82 10.19
C GLU A 72 -1.16 -8.28 10.32
N GLY A 73 -1.30 -7.79 11.57
CA GLY A 73 -1.30 -6.38 11.91
C GLY A 73 -2.58 -5.60 11.62
N GLN A 74 -3.56 -6.12 10.87
CA GLN A 74 -4.80 -5.37 10.60
C GLN A 74 -5.67 -5.20 11.85
N LEU A 75 -5.73 -6.22 12.71
CA LEU A 75 -6.55 -6.18 13.92
C LEU A 75 -6.15 -5.01 14.84
N ALA A 76 -4.85 -4.80 15.06
CA ALA A 76 -4.36 -3.71 15.92
C ALA A 76 -4.79 -2.32 15.40
N VAL A 77 -4.71 -2.11 14.08
CA VAL A 77 -5.19 -0.88 13.43
C VAL A 77 -6.69 -0.68 13.63
N VAL A 78 -7.49 -1.74 13.41
CA VAL A 78 -8.94 -1.68 13.59
C VAL A 78 -9.30 -1.40 15.05
N GLN A 79 -8.60 -2.00 16.01
CA GLN A 79 -8.84 -1.76 17.43
C GLN A 79 -8.54 -0.30 17.83
N ALA A 80 -7.39 0.24 17.39
CA ALA A 80 -7.07 1.65 17.63
C ALA A 80 -8.12 2.59 17.03
N ALA A 81 -8.56 2.32 15.80
CA ALA A 81 -9.64 3.09 15.16
C ALA A 81 -10.96 2.98 15.94
N LEU A 82 -11.35 1.78 16.37
CA LEU A 82 -12.58 1.57 17.16
C LEU A 82 -12.54 2.32 18.50
N GLN A 83 -11.38 2.36 19.16
CA GLN A 83 -11.14 3.18 20.37
C GLN A 83 -11.22 4.70 20.12
N GLY A 84 -11.39 5.13 18.85
CA GLY A 84 -11.50 6.54 18.48
C GLY A 84 -10.15 7.24 18.35
N LYS A 85 -9.04 6.49 18.26
CA LYS A 85 -7.71 7.06 18.07
C LYS A 85 -7.48 7.38 16.59
N SER A 86 -6.73 8.44 16.32
CA SER A 86 -6.14 8.67 15.01
C SER A 86 -5.06 7.63 14.74
N VAL A 87 -4.90 7.20 13.48
CA VAL A 87 -3.89 6.23 13.08
C VAL A 87 -3.23 6.63 11.77
N LEU A 88 -1.95 6.32 11.64
CA LEU A 88 -1.24 6.31 10.35
C LEU A 88 -0.77 4.90 10.04
N VAL A 89 -1.16 4.40 8.88
CA VAL A 89 -0.86 3.04 8.44
C VAL A 89 0.05 3.09 7.22
N VAL A 90 1.29 2.67 7.41
CA VAL A 90 2.30 2.55 6.34
C VAL A 90 2.45 1.07 5.99
N ARG A 91 1.85 0.66 4.87
CA ARG A 91 1.85 -0.74 4.41
C ARG A 91 1.89 -0.81 2.88
N PRO A 92 2.49 -1.85 2.26
CA PRO A 92 2.48 -1.99 0.81
C PRO A 92 1.06 -2.00 0.21
N THR A 93 0.93 -1.63 -1.06
CA THR A 93 -0.32 -1.82 -1.81
C THR A 93 -0.74 -3.30 -1.84
N GLY A 94 -2.04 -3.55 -1.89
CA GLY A 94 -2.57 -4.92 -1.84
C GLY A 94 -2.54 -5.57 -0.44
N SER A 95 -2.01 -4.92 0.60
CA SER A 95 -1.96 -5.47 1.97
C SER A 95 -3.32 -5.50 2.70
N GLY A 96 -4.37 -4.93 2.10
CA GLY A 96 -5.71 -4.86 2.68
C GLY A 96 -5.99 -3.62 3.54
N LYS A 97 -5.37 -2.47 3.23
CA LYS A 97 -5.63 -1.20 3.95
C LYS A 97 -7.10 -0.82 3.99
N THR A 98 -7.82 -1.09 2.90
CA THR A 98 -9.25 -0.82 2.76
C THR A 98 -10.08 -1.43 3.89
N LEU A 99 -9.79 -2.66 4.32
CA LEU A 99 -10.48 -3.29 5.44
C LEU A 99 -10.27 -2.52 6.75
N CYS A 100 -9.08 -1.98 6.96
CA CYS A 100 -8.70 -1.30 8.20
C CYS A 100 -9.48 -0.02 8.45
N PHE A 101 -10.06 0.63 7.43
CA PHE A 101 -10.99 1.74 7.63
C PHE A 101 -12.45 1.37 7.39
N GLN A 102 -12.75 0.46 6.45
CA GLN A 102 -14.14 0.08 6.17
C GLN A 102 -14.81 -0.60 7.36
N LEU A 103 -14.10 -1.50 8.04
CA LEU A 103 -14.65 -2.20 9.19
C LEU A 103 -14.97 -1.24 10.36
N PRO A 104 -14.03 -0.42 10.87
CA PRO A 104 -14.36 0.52 11.93
C PRO A 104 -15.40 1.55 11.49
N ALA A 105 -15.38 2.01 10.23
CA ALA A 105 -16.38 2.92 9.69
C ALA A 105 -17.80 2.35 9.84
N ILE A 106 -18.02 1.09 9.47
CA ILE A 106 -19.32 0.41 9.57
C ILE A 106 -19.75 0.21 11.03
N LEU A 107 -18.80 -0.12 11.91
CA LEU A 107 -19.08 -0.50 13.29
C LEU A 107 -19.32 0.69 14.24
N ARG A 108 -18.75 1.87 13.97
CA ARG A 108 -19.03 3.08 14.77
C ARG A 108 -20.32 3.76 14.34
N ALA A 109 -20.95 4.54 15.21
CA ALA A 109 -22.06 5.43 14.82
C ALA A 109 -21.56 6.64 14.02
N GLY A 110 -22.39 7.18 13.11
CA GLY A 110 -22.06 8.33 12.26
C GLY A 110 -21.45 7.96 10.89
N PRO A 111 -21.43 8.90 9.93
CA PRO A 111 -20.86 8.67 8.60
C PRO A 111 -19.33 8.76 8.64
N THR A 112 -18.66 8.13 7.67
CA THR A 112 -17.22 8.26 7.45
C THR A 112 -16.95 9.00 6.15
N VAL A 113 -16.07 9.99 6.19
CA VAL A 113 -15.60 10.72 5.01
C VAL A 113 -14.29 10.11 4.56
N VAL A 114 -14.19 9.71 3.29
CA VAL A 114 -12.99 9.09 2.70
C VAL A 114 -12.44 9.98 1.61
N VAL A 115 -11.23 10.49 1.79
CA VAL A 115 -10.52 11.29 0.78
C VAL A 115 -9.57 10.37 0.01
N SER A 116 -9.68 10.36 -1.32
CA SER A 116 -8.82 9.56 -2.20
C SER A 116 -8.52 10.34 -3.48
N PRO A 117 -7.30 10.28 -4.04
CA PRO A 117 -6.94 11.06 -5.22
C PRO A 117 -7.41 10.43 -6.54
N LEU A 118 -7.79 9.14 -6.52
CA LEU A 118 -8.08 8.35 -7.72
C LEU A 118 -9.59 8.15 -7.92
N LYS A 119 -10.19 8.94 -8.81
CA LYS A 119 -11.64 8.87 -9.10
C LYS A 119 -12.12 7.47 -9.50
N ALA A 120 -11.36 6.77 -10.34
CA ALA A 120 -11.68 5.40 -10.77
C ALA A 120 -11.76 4.45 -9.57
N LEU A 121 -10.78 4.55 -8.65
CA LEU A 121 -10.74 3.76 -7.42
C LEU A 121 -11.93 4.06 -6.50
N MET A 122 -12.38 5.32 -6.43
CA MET A 122 -13.58 5.69 -5.65
C MET A 122 -14.82 4.95 -6.16
N SER A 123 -15.05 4.94 -7.48
CA SER A 123 -16.20 4.26 -8.08
C SER A 123 -16.16 2.74 -7.85
N GLU A 124 -15.00 2.11 -7.99
CA GLU A 124 -14.81 0.68 -7.71
C GLU A 124 -15.07 0.33 -6.24
N GLN A 125 -14.53 1.12 -5.31
CA GLN A 125 -14.72 0.91 -3.87
C GLN A 125 -16.19 1.07 -3.47
N VAL A 126 -16.87 2.09 -3.99
CA VAL A 126 -18.31 2.31 -3.74
C VAL A 126 -19.14 1.17 -4.33
N ALA A 127 -18.88 0.75 -5.56
CA ALA A 127 -19.58 -0.39 -6.16
C ALA A 127 -19.38 -1.68 -5.35
N SER A 128 -18.17 -1.91 -4.83
CA SER A 128 -17.86 -3.05 -3.96
C SER A 128 -18.62 -3.01 -2.64
N LEU A 129 -18.71 -1.84 -2.00
CA LEU A 129 -19.48 -1.64 -0.77
C LEU A 129 -20.99 -1.84 -1.00
N LEU A 130 -21.53 -1.30 -2.09
CA LEU A 130 -22.94 -1.46 -2.45
C LEU A 130 -23.32 -2.92 -2.73
N ARG A 131 -22.46 -3.69 -3.42
CA ARG A 131 -22.66 -5.15 -3.59
C ARG A 131 -22.72 -5.90 -2.25
N LYS A 132 -22.00 -5.40 -1.24
CA LYS A 132 -22.02 -5.92 0.13
C LYS A 132 -23.14 -5.33 0.99
N LYS A 133 -24.08 -4.59 0.38
CA LYS A 133 -25.20 -3.91 1.04
C LYS A 133 -24.75 -2.87 2.08
N VAL A 134 -23.54 -2.33 1.95
CA VAL A 134 -23.06 -1.21 2.77
C VAL A 134 -23.40 0.09 2.06
N PRO A 135 -24.18 0.99 2.68
CA PRO A 135 -24.57 2.25 2.04
C PRO A 135 -23.34 3.15 1.83
N ALA A 136 -22.91 3.29 0.58
CA ALA A 136 -21.75 4.11 0.22
C ALA A 136 -22.04 4.95 -1.01
N SER A 137 -21.40 6.10 -1.11
CA SER A 137 -21.49 6.98 -2.28
C SER A 137 -20.16 7.71 -2.50
N PHE A 138 -20.00 8.32 -3.66
CA PHE A 138 -18.90 9.26 -3.93
C PHE A 138 -19.42 10.62 -4.38
N VAL A 139 -18.63 11.67 -4.18
CA VAL A 139 -18.80 12.98 -4.80
C VAL A 139 -17.47 13.44 -5.41
N ASN A 140 -17.46 13.65 -6.73
CA ASN A 140 -16.32 14.12 -7.50
C ASN A 140 -16.76 15.19 -8.52
N SER A 141 -15.84 15.65 -9.38
CA SER A 141 -16.15 16.67 -10.39
C SER A 141 -17.08 16.21 -11.51
N ASP A 142 -17.13 14.91 -11.78
CA ASP A 142 -17.75 14.35 -12.99
C ASP A 142 -19.27 14.23 -12.86
N LEU A 143 -19.79 14.40 -11.64
CA LEU A 143 -21.22 14.35 -11.32
C LEU A 143 -21.92 15.67 -11.61
N SER A 144 -23.19 15.60 -12.02
CA SER A 144 -24.03 16.79 -12.20
C SER A 144 -24.34 17.49 -10.86
N MET A 145 -24.76 18.75 -10.92
CA MET A 145 -25.17 19.48 -9.71
C MET A 145 -26.40 18.86 -9.03
N GLU A 146 -27.31 18.27 -9.81
CA GLU A 146 -28.51 17.61 -9.29
C GLU A 146 -28.16 16.33 -8.54
N GLU A 147 -27.30 15.49 -9.10
CA GLU A 147 -26.89 14.27 -8.42
C GLU A 147 -26.09 14.57 -7.14
N LYS A 148 -25.27 15.64 -7.15
CA LYS A 148 -24.58 16.13 -5.95
C LYS A 148 -25.58 16.52 -4.87
N LYS A 149 -26.60 17.31 -5.21
CA LYS A 149 -27.68 17.71 -4.28
C LYS A 149 -28.41 16.48 -3.72
N LEU A 150 -28.72 15.49 -4.56
CA LEU A 150 -29.36 14.24 -4.13
C LEU A 150 -28.49 13.47 -3.13
N ARG A 151 -27.20 13.27 -3.44
CA ARG A 151 -26.26 12.55 -2.56
C ARG A 151 -26.09 13.25 -1.21
N TYR A 152 -26.01 14.58 -1.20
CA TYR A 152 -25.99 15.35 0.06
C TYR A 152 -27.30 15.25 0.85
N SER A 153 -28.45 15.18 0.17
CA SER A 153 -29.74 14.95 0.83
C SER A 153 -29.81 13.56 1.47
N LEU A 154 -29.35 12.52 0.77
CA LEU A 154 -29.26 11.15 1.29
C LEU A 154 -28.31 11.07 2.50
N LEU A 155 -27.17 11.77 2.43
CA LEU A 155 -26.22 11.84 3.52
C LEU A 155 -26.83 12.48 4.78
N ARG A 156 -27.56 13.59 4.64
CA ARG A 156 -28.30 14.25 5.74
C ARG A 156 -29.37 13.36 6.37
N ARG A 157 -29.98 12.48 5.58
CA ARG A 157 -30.97 11.49 6.06
C ARG A 157 -30.33 10.27 6.73
N GLY A 158 -29.00 10.23 6.85
CA GLY A 158 -28.28 9.08 7.40
C GLY A 158 -28.26 7.86 6.49
N ALA A 159 -28.62 8.00 5.21
CA ALA A 159 -28.70 6.89 4.25
C ALA A 159 -27.33 6.52 3.65
N ILE A 160 -26.27 7.25 3.97
CA ILE A 160 -24.90 7.00 3.49
C ILE A 160 -23.99 6.80 4.69
N LYS A 161 -23.31 5.65 4.71
CA LYS A 161 -22.38 5.27 5.76
C LYS A 161 -20.94 5.67 5.43
N LEU A 162 -20.52 5.52 4.17
CA LEU A 162 -19.22 5.95 3.68
C LEU A 162 -19.40 6.90 2.49
N LEU A 163 -18.80 8.09 2.58
CA LEU A 163 -18.78 9.09 1.52
C LEU A 163 -17.34 9.27 1.00
N HIS A 164 -17.08 8.85 -0.22
CA HIS A 164 -15.81 9.10 -0.91
C HIS A 164 -15.81 10.49 -1.54
N LEU A 165 -14.79 11.29 -1.26
CA LEU A 165 -14.60 12.65 -1.77
C LEU A 165 -13.26 12.78 -2.48
N ALA A 166 -13.27 13.45 -3.63
CA ALA A 166 -12.05 13.89 -4.28
C ALA A 166 -11.53 15.16 -3.56
N PRO A 167 -10.22 15.30 -3.33
CA PRO A 167 -9.65 16.35 -2.47
C PRO A 167 -10.00 17.76 -2.94
N GLU A 168 -10.11 18.01 -4.25
CA GLU A 168 -10.50 19.29 -4.83
C GLU A 168 -11.89 19.77 -4.39
N ARG A 169 -12.78 18.87 -3.98
CA ARG A 169 -14.15 19.23 -3.59
C ARG A 169 -14.19 20.09 -2.33
N PHE A 170 -13.30 19.86 -1.37
CA PHE A 170 -13.27 20.69 -0.18
C PHE A 170 -12.90 22.14 -0.46
N PHE A 171 -12.22 22.40 -1.57
CA PHE A 171 -11.67 23.72 -1.89
C PHE A 171 -12.44 24.44 -2.99
N VAL A 172 -13.12 23.68 -3.86
CA VAL A 172 -13.64 24.28 -5.08
C VAL A 172 -14.90 25.11 -4.86
N ARG A 173 -15.99 24.68 -4.21
CA ARG A 173 -17.19 25.56 -4.10
C ARG A 173 -18.10 25.31 -2.88
N SER A 174 -18.18 26.33 -2.02
CA SER A 174 -19.13 26.60 -0.94
C SER A 174 -18.73 26.15 0.48
N GLU A 175 -18.54 27.15 1.33
CA GLU A 175 -18.56 27.05 2.80
C GLU A 175 -19.80 26.28 3.30
N ALA A 176 -20.92 26.42 2.59
CA ALA A 176 -22.14 25.66 2.83
C ALA A 176 -21.97 24.13 2.72
N GLU A 177 -21.16 23.62 1.78
CA GLU A 177 -20.89 22.18 1.65
C GLU A 177 -20.05 21.66 2.82
N ARG A 178 -19.06 22.44 3.27
CA ARG A 178 -18.25 22.12 4.45
C ARG A 178 -19.04 22.18 5.74
N ALA A 179 -19.86 23.22 5.92
CA ALA A 179 -20.77 23.34 7.06
C ALA A 179 -21.74 22.14 7.14
N ARG A 180 -22.30 21.72 5.99
CA ARG A 180 -23.14 20.52 5.91
C ARG A 180 -22.42 19.24 6.30
N LEU A 181 -21.16 19.08 5.90
CA LEU A 181 -20.37 17.91 6.30
C LEU A 181 -20.03 17.94 7.80
N ALA A 182 -19.79 19.12 8.36
CA ALA A 182 -19.53 19.30 9.79
C ALA A 182 -20.76 18.98 10.66
N GLU A 183 -21.96 19.37 10.22
CA GLU A 183 -23.24 19.06 10.90
C GLU A 183 -23.42 17.55 11.13
N LEU A 184 -22.87 16.71 10.25
CA LEU A 184 -23.01 15.25 10.32
C LEU A 184 -22.15 14.60 11.40
N ARG A 185 -21.19 15.34 11.98
CA ARG A 185 -20.20 14.85 12.95
C ARG A 185 -19.57 13.51 12.50
N PRO A 186 -18.72 13.53 11.46
CA PRO A 186 -18.15 12.31 10.90
C PRO A 186 -17.47 11.46 11.99
N ALA A 187 -17.70 10.15 11.94
CA ALA A 187 -17.06 9.19 12.84
C ALA A 187 -15.54 9.14 12.62
N PHE A 188 -15.13 9.32 11.36
CA PHE A 188 -13.75 9.32 10.92
C PHE A 188 -13.55 10.23 9.70
N LEU A 189 -12.34 10.77 9.58
CA LEU A 189 -11.78 11.27 8.33
C LEU A 189 -10.72 10.28 7.85
N VAL A 190 -11.01 9.54 6.79
CA VAL A 190 -10.07 8.62 6.15
C VAL A 190 -9.30 9.37 5.07
N VAL A 191 -7.98 9.27 5.07
CA VAL A 191 -7.10 9.86 4.06
C VAL A 191 -6.32 8.74 3.39
N ASP A 192 -6.71 8.38 2.17
CA ASP A 192 -6.00 7.42 1.32
C ASP A 192 -4.87 8.11 0.56
N GLU A 193 -3.80 7.38 0.26
CA GLU A 193 -2.55 7.95 -0.28
C GLU A 193 -2.09 9.20 0.46
N ALA A 194 -2.03 9.11 1.79
CA ALA A 194 -1.66 10.22 2.66
C ALA A 194 -0.29 10.83 2.37
N HIS A 195 0.60 10.13 1.64
CA HIS A 195 1.86 10.70 1.16
C HIS A 195 1.66 11.90 0.22
N CYS A 196 0.49 12.07 -0.40
CA CYS A 196 0.16 13.23 -1.24
C CYS A 196 0.18 14.58 -0.48
N VAL A 197 0.20 14.58 0.86
CA VAL A 197 0.42 15.80 1.65
C VAL A 197 1.87 16.30 1.56
N ASP A 198 2.82 15.41 1.26
CA ASP A 198 4.23 15.75 1.04
C ASP A 198 4.41 16.17 -0.42
N GLN A 199 5.10 17.28 -0.64
CA GLN A 199 5.25 17.90 -1.96
C GLN A 199 6.12 17.04 -2.89
N TRP A 200 5.53 16.09 -3.62
CA TRP A 200 6.28 15.39 -4.67
C TRP A 200 5.44 14.77 -5.80
N GLY A 201 6.02 14.84 -7.02
CA GLY A 201 5.63 14.02 -8.18
C GLY A 201 4.42 14.52 -8.98
N ALA A 202 4.11 13.83 -10.08
CA ALA A 202 2.89 14.03 -10.88
C ALA A 202 1.59 13.76 -10.08
N ASP A 203 1.74 13.15 -8.91
CA ASP A 203 0.67 12.83 -7.95
C ASP A 203 0.50 13.89 -6.85
N PHE A 204 1.26 14.99 -6.91
CA PHE A 204 1.05 16.13 -6.02
C PHE A 204 -0.37 16.69 -6.21
N ARG A 205 -1.05 16.87 -5.07
CA ARG A 205 -2.38 17.47 -4.97
C ARG A 205 -2.28 18.55 -3.90
N PRO A 206 -2.10 19.85 -4.26
CA PRO A 206 -2.04 20.96 -3.30
C PRO A 206 -3.19 20.98 -2.29
N GLU A 207 -4.29 20.31 -2.62
CA GLU A 207 -5.46 20.11 -1.78
C GLU A 207 -5.19 19.22 -0.55
N TYR A 208 -4.25 18.29 -0.61
CA TYR A 208 -3.92 17.40 0.51
C TYR A 208 -3.26 18.14 1.67
N SER A 209 -2.39 19.12 1.42
CA SER A 209 -1.72 19.88 2.48
C SER A 209 -2.69 20.68 3.37
N ARG A 210 -3.89 20.94 2.86
CA ARG A 210 -4.97 21.67 3.54
C ARG A 210 -5.99 20.75 4.23
N LEU A 211 -5.77 19.44 4.26
CA LEU A 211 -6.68 18.48 4.93
C LEU A 211 -6.77 18.68 6.45
N GLY A 212 -5.72 19.19 7.09
CA GLY A 212 -5.78 19.59 8.50
C GLY A 212 -6.84 20.67 8.78
N ASP A 213 -6.97 21.67 7.90
CA ASP A 213 -7.99 22.72 8.03
C ASP A 213 -9.39 22.15 7.91
N ILE A 214 -9.59 21.24 6.95
CA ILE A 214 -10.85 20.54 6.76
C ILE A 214 -11.21 19.73 7.99
N ARG A 215 -10.25 18.97 8.54
CA ARG A 215 -10.48 18.21 9.77
C ARG A 215 -10.95 19.10 10.90
N ARG A 216 -10.34 20.27 11.10
CA ARG A 216 -10.79 21.27 12.09
C ARG A 216 -12.23 21.71 11.85
N GLN A 217 -12.57 22.02 10.60
CA GLN A 217 -13.92 22.43 10.22
C GLN A 217 -14.96 21.32 10.40
N LEU A 218 -14.57 20.05 10.27
CA LEU A 218 -15.44 18.89 10.50
C LEU A 218 -15.61 18.53 11.99
N GLY A 219 -15.05 19.32 12.91
CA GLY A 219 -15.13 19.07 14.35
C GLY A 219 -14.05 18.13 14.89
N ASN A 220 -12.89 18.07 14.25
CA ASN A 220 -11.74 17.23 14.62
C ASN A 220 -12.04 15.72 14.75
N PRO A 221 -12.67 15.08 13.75
CA PRO A 221 -12.86 13.64 13.78
C PRO A 221 -11.50 12.92 13.82
N PRO A 222 -11.43 11.69 14.39
CA PRO A 222 -10.24 10.87 14.34
C PRO A 222 -9.83 10.60 12.89
N VAL A 223 -8.53 10.69 12.60
CA VAL A 223 -7.99 10.53 11.25
C VAL A 223 -7.50 9.11 11.07
N LEU A 224 -7.91 8.46 9.98
CA LEU A 224 -7.35 7.18 9.57
C LEU A 224 -6.57 7.39 8.27
N ALA A 225 -5.26 7.62 8.38
CA ALA A 225 -4.38 7.90 7.25
C ALA A 225 -3.70 6.62 6.73
N PHE A 226 -3.66 6.44 5.41
CA PHE A 226 -3.11 5.25 4.77
C PHE A 226 -2.13 5.65 3.66
N THR A 227 -0.95 5.04 3.64
CA THR A 227 0.03 5.23 2.55
C THR A 227 0.81 3.94 2.27
N ALA A 228 1.30 3.78 1.04
CA ALA A 228 2.12 2.64 0.63
C ALA A 228 3.52 2.72 1.24
N THR A 229 4.09 3.90 1.16
CA THR A 229 5.47 4.22 1.46
C THR A 229 5.47 5.57 2.18
N ALA A 230 6.14 5.63 3.33
CA ALA A 230 6.46 6.87 4.02
C ALA A 230 7.58 6.59 5.03
N GLY A 231 8.76 7.17 4.82
CA GLY A 231 9.83 7.15 5.83
C GLY A 231 9.42 7.88 7.12
N GLN A 232 10.17 7.72 8.20
CA GLN A 232 9.82 8.30 9.51
C GLN A 232 9.59 9.83 9.45
N GLU A 233 10.42 10.55 8.71
CA GLU A 233 10.26 12.00 8.54
C GLU A 233 8.97 12.34 7.78
N MET A 234 8.63 11.57 6.74
CA MET A 234 7.39 11.75 5.99
C MET A 234 6.17 11.42 6.86
N GLN A 235 6.25 10.38 7.70
CA GLN A 235 5.19 10.06 8.67
C GLN A 235 4.91 11.25 9.58
N ALA A 236 5.94 11.87 10.17
CA ALA A 236 5.79 13.06 11.00
C ALA A 236 5.17 14.24 10.24
N ARG A 237 5.60 14.49 8.99
CA ARG A 237 5.02 15.54 8.14
C ARG A 237 3.55 15.27 7.80
N ILE A 238 3.19 14.02 7.49
CA ILE A 238 1.81 13.61 7.24
C ILE A 238 0.94 13.93 8.46
N LEU A 239 1.37 13.50 9.63
CA LEU A 239 0.62 13.71 10.87
C LEU A 239 0.47 15.19 11.20
N ALA A 240 1.55 15.98 11.09
CA ALA A 240 1.50 17.42 11.30
C ALA A 240 0.55 18.12 10.32
N SER A 241 0.59 17.78 9.03
CA SER A 241 -0.30 18.35 8.01
C SER A 241 -1.78 18.02 8.26
N LEU A 242 -2.07 16.85 8.86
CA LEU A 242 -3.41 16.41 9.24
C LEU A 242 -3.82 16.88 10.67
N GLY A 243 -2.91 17.54 11.39
CA GLY A 243 -3.04 17.95 12.80
C GLY A 243 -3.21 16.78 13.78
N ALA A 244 -2.72 15.60 13.42
CA ALA A 244 -2.92 14.31 14.09
C ALA A 244 -1.62 13.75 14.67
N GLU A 245 -0.79 14.60 15.27
CA GLU A 245 0.52 14.24 15.84
C GLU A 245 0.43 13.19 16.96
N ASP A 246 -0.74 13.04 17.58
CA ASP A 246 -1.07 12.05 18.59
C ASP A 246 -1.46 10.67 18.02
N ALA A 247 -1.47 10.52 16.68
CA ALA A 247 -1.89 9.29 16.03
C ALA A 247 -0.97 8.10 16.31
N GLU A 248 -1.57 6.91 16.46
CA GLU A 248 -0.81 5.67 16.52
C GLU A 248 -0.27 5.29 15.13
N VAL A 249 1.04 5.07 15.03
CA VAL A 249 1.70 4.74 13.77
C VAL A 249 1.91 3.22 13.65
N PHE A 250 1.33 2.64 12.60
CA PHE A 250 1.43 1.23 12.28
C PHE A 250 2.23 1.02 11.00
N VAL A 251 3.49 0.62 11.16
CA VAL A 251 4.38 0.24 10.06
C VAL A 251 4.44 -1.27 9.95
N SER A 252 4.07 -1.83 8.79
CA SER A 252 4.22 -3.27 8.55
C SER A 252 4.34 -3.62 7.07
N GLY A 253 4.92 -4.79 6.78
CA GLY A 253 5.12 -5.26 5.40
C GLY A 253 6.26 -4.56 4.64
N VAL A 254 7.04 -3.71 5.32
CA VAL A 254 8.28 -3.11 4.79
C VAL A 254 9.32 -4.21 4.52
N ASP A 255 9.54 -5.09 5.51
CA ASP A 255 10.42 -6.23 5.35
C ASP A 255 9.79 -7.29 4.43
N ARG A 256 10.40 -7.48 3.25
CA ARG A 256 10.03 -8.52 2.27
C ARG A 256 11.09 -9.61 2.29
N PRO A 257 11.02 -10.56 3.24
CA PRO A 257 12.08 -11.54 3.45
C PRO A 257 12.26 -12.51 2.29
N ASN A 258 11.29 -12.59 1.38
CA ASN A 258 11.34 -13.39 0.17
C ASN A 258 12.10 -12.70 -1.00
N ILE A 259 12.55 -11.46 -0.85
CA ILE A 259 13.29 -10.72 -1.90
C ILE A 259 14.75 -10.53 -1.46
N THR A 260 15.73 -11.11 -2.15
CA THR A 260 17.14 -10.79 -1.90
C THR A 260 17.49 -9.42 -2.49
N LEU A 261 18.18 -8.57 -1.72
CA LEU A 261 18.46 -7.18 -2.09
C LEU A 261 19.94 -6.98 -2.42
N LEU A 262 20.27 -6.62 -3.66
CA LEU A 262 21.64 -6.49 -4.14
C LEU A 262 21.93 -5.07 -4.61
N ARG A 263 23.08 -4.52 -4.21
CA ARG A 263 23.64 -3.25 -4.70
C ARG A 263 24.90 -3.53 -5.50
N TRP A 264 24.91 -3.17 -6.78
CA TRP A 264 26.05 -3.42 -7.66
C TRP A 264 26.66 -2.13 -8.16
N ALA A 265 27.94 -1.99 -7.87
CA ALA A 265 28.77 -0.89 -8.29
C ALA A 265 29.20 -1.12 -9.76
N VAL A 266 28.47 -0.54 -10.72
CA VAL A 266 28.64 -0.81 -12.16
C VAL A 266 28.77 0.48 -12.93
N ALA A 267 29.90 0.64 -13.63
CA ALA A 267 30.10 1.73 -14.57
C ALA A 267 28.99 1.71 -15.65
N GLU A 268 28.40 2.87 -15.93
CA GLU A 268 27.23 2.99 -16.81
C GLU A 268 27.39 2.26 -18.16
N ASP A 269 28.56 2.39 -18.78
CA ASP A 269 28.85 1.83 -20.10
C ASP A 269 28.86 0.28 -20.08
N SER A 270 29.06 -0.34 -18.90
CA SER A 270 29.00 -1.79 -18.70
C SER A 270 27.61 -2.29 -18.28
N ARG A 271 26.68 -1.41 -17.92
CA ARG A 271 25.36 -1.81 -17.39
C ARG A 271 24.52 -2.55 -18.40
N ALA A 272 24.50 -2.12 -19.67
CA ALA A 272 23.73 -2.80 -20.71
C ALA A 272 24.18 -4.26 -20.90
N ALA A 273 25.48 -4.51 -20.93
CA ALA A 273 26.04 -5.86 -21.02
C ALA A 273 25.73 -6.71 -19.76
N LYS A 274 25.78 -6.11 -18.57
CA LYS A 274 25.43 -6.80 -17.32
C LYS A 274 23.93 -7.14 -17.25
N ILE A 275 23.07 -6.21 -17.64
CA ILE A 275 21.61 -6.42 -17.72
C ILE A 275 21.30 -7.51 -18.74
N ALA A 276 21.97 -7.51 -19.89
CA ALA A 276 21.87 -8.57 -20.88
C ALA A 276 22.17 -9.96 -20.27
N GLN A 277 23.29 -10.10 -19.56
CA GLN A 277 23.65 -11.35 -18.87
C GLN A 277 22.60 -11.76 -17.85
N LEU A 278 22.09 -10.82 -17.05
CA LEU A 278 21.05 -11.06 -16.05
C LEU A 278 19.72 -11.50 -16.67
N LEU A 279 19.30 -10.86 -17.75
CA LEU A 279 18.06 -11.18 -18.45
C LEU A 279 18.16 -12.52 -19.19
N ALA A 280 19.36 -12.95 -19.59
CA ALA A 280 19.60 -14.25 -20.19
C ALA A 280 19.49 -15.42 -19.18
N LEU A 281 19.51 -15.14 -17.87
CA LEU A 281 19.31 -16.18 -16.85
C LEU A 281 17.93 -16.84 -16.99
N PRO A 282 17.84 -18.15 -16.75
CA PRO A 282 16.56 -18.83 -16.72
C PRO A 282 15.73 -18.30 -15.55
N LEU A 283 14.45 -18.03 -15.82
CA LEU A 283 13.48 -17.70 -14.80
C LEU A 283 12.68 -18.97 -14.46
N PRO A 284 12.21 -19.13 -13.21
CA PRO A 284 11.19 -20.11 -12.86
C PRO A 284 10.00 -20.04 -13.82
N GLU A 285 9.24 -21.14 -13.95
CA GLU A 285 8.05 -21.19 -14.80
C GLU A 285 7.07 -20.03 -14.50
N GLY A 286 6.67 -19.30 -15.53
CA GLY A 286 5.82 -18.10 -15.42
C GLY A 286 6.48 -16.90 -14.72
N GLY A 287 7.77 -17.02 -14.38
CA GLY A 287 8.57 -15.99 -13.74
C GLY A 287 8.91 -14.85 -14.69
N LYS A 288 8.86 -13.62 -14.17
CA LYS A 288 9.06 -12.41 -14.98
C LYS A 288 10.22 -11.56 -14.48
N ALA A 289 10.78 -10.75 -15.37
CA ALA A 289 11.85 -9.80 -15.08
C ALA A 289 11.47 -8.40 -15.54
N MET A 290 11.87 -7.39 -14.76
CA MET A 290 11.61 -5.99 -15.04
C MET A 290 12.86 -5.16 -14.82
N VAL A 291 13.14 -4.25 -15.75
CA VAL A 291 14.24 -3.30 -15.66
C VAL A 291 13.69 -1.88 -15.51
N PHE A 292 13.96 -1.23 -14.39
CA PHE A 292 13.61 0.17 -14.16
C PHE A 292 14.70 1.10 -14.70
N VAL A 293 14.27 2.08 -15.49
CA VAL A 293 15.13 3.12 -16.08
C VAL A 293 14.64 4.52 -15.66
N PRO A 294 15.56 5.49 -15.47
CA PRO A 294 15.22 6.83 -14.96
C PRO A 294 14.47 7.70 -15.98
N SER A 295 14.60 7.40 -17.28
CA SER A 295 13.94 8.16 -18.34
C SER A 295 13.64 7.29 -19.55
N ALA A 296 12.69 7.74 -20.39
CA ALA A 296 12.37 7.06 -21.65
C ALA A 296 13.61 6.95 -22.56
N ARG A 297 14.44 8.00 -22.62
CA ARG A 297 15.67 8.01 -23.41
C ARG A 297 16.67 6.93 -22.96
N VAL A 298 16.92 6.81 -21.66
CA VAL A 298 17.78 5.72 -21.15
C VAL A 298 17.17 4.34 -21.47
N GLY A 299 15.84 4.23 -21.43
CA GLY A 299 15.13 3.02 -21.83
C GLY A 299 15.30 2.68 -23.32
N GLU A 300 15.24 3.67 -24.20
CA GLU A 300 15.44 3.53 -25.65
C GLU A 300 16.89 3.12 -25.95
N ASP A 301 17.87 3.78 -25.31
CA ASP A 301 19.29 3.46 -25.43
C ASP A 301 19.58 2.03 -24.94
N LEU A 302 19.02 1.64 -23.78
CA LEU A 302 19.13 0.27 -23.26
C LEU A 302 18.45 -0.74 -24.20
N GLN A 303 17.26 -0.45 -24.72
CA GLN A 303 16.57 -1.34 -25.65
C GLN A 303 17.41 -1.55 -26.93
N ALA A 304 18.02 -0.50 -27.47
CA ALA A 304 18.90 -0.60 -28.63
C ALA A 304 20.14 -1.44 -28.33
N ALA A 305 20.78 -1.23 -27.16
CA ALA A 305 21.93 -2.02 -26.73
C ALA A 305 21.60 -3.49 -26.48
N LEU A 306 20.42 -3.79 -25.90
CA LEU A 306 19.97 -5.18 -25.75
C LEU A 306 19.69 -5.82 -27.10
N ARG A 307 19.14 -5.07 -28.05
CA ARG A 307 18.88 -5.56 -29.42
C ARG A 307 20.18 -5.89 -30.15
N SER A 308 21.23 -5.08 -30.01
CA SER A 308 22.55 -5.39 -30.62
C SER A 308 23.21 -6.62 -29.98
N LEU A 309 22.85 -6.94 -28.73
CA LEU A 309 23.24 -8.16 -28.03
C LEU A 309 22.29 -9.36 -28.31
N GLY A 310 21.38 -9.23 -29.28
CA GLY A 310 20.47 -10.30 -29.70
C GLY A 310 19.23 -10.49 -28.81
N MET A 311 18.94 -9.56 -27.90
CA MET A 311 17.75 -9.61 -27.03
C MET A 311 16.72 -8.55 -27.39
N ASN A 312 15.50 -8.99 -27.70
CA ASN A 312 14.38 -8.09 -27.91
C ASN A 312 13.56 -7.93 -26.62
N VAL A 313 13.77 -6.82 -25.91
CA VAL A 313 13.05 -6.51 -24.67
C VAL A 313 12.17 -5.26 -24.87
N PRO A 314 10.84 -5.38 -24.75
CA PRO A 314 9.92 -4.25 -24.87
C PRO A 314 10.19 -3.15 -23.84
N LEU A 315 10.00 -1.89 -24.25
CA LEU A 315 10.09 -0.71 -23.40
C LEU A 315 8.69 -0.15 -23.15
N TYR A 316 8.38 0.14 -21.90
CA TYR A 316 7.17 0.83 -21.48
C TYR A 316 7.50 2.20 -20.87
N HIS A 317 6.80 3.23 -21.34
CA HIS A 317 6.77 4.55 -20.71
C HIS A 317 5.44 5.25 -21.01
N SER A 318 5.15 6.31 -20.26
CA SER A 318 3.86 7.04 -20.35
C SER A 318 3.57 7.65 -21.72
N ARG A 319 4.60 7.89 -22.55
CA ARG A 319 4.50 8.47 -23.89
C ARG A 319 4.64 7.42 -25.01
N LEU A 320 4.62 6.13 -24.66
CA LEU A 320 4.75 5.07 -25.65
C LEU A 320 3.49 5.03 -26.53
N GLY A 321 3.67 5.28 -27.82
CA GLY A 321 2.69 5.00 -28.87
C GLY A 321 1.26 5.44 -28.55
N ARG A 322 0.29 4.63 -28.97
CA ARG A 322 -1.13 4.86 -28.67
C ARG A 322 -1.52 4.26 -27.32
N PRO A 323 -2.55 4.78 -26.62
CA PRO A 323 -3.05 4.20 -25.36
C PRO A 323 -3.30 2.68 -25.42
N PHE A 324 -3.86 2.20 -26.54
CA PHE A 324 -4.12 0.79 -26.77
C PHE A 324 -2.84 -0.07 -26.81
N GLU A 325 -1.75 0.43 -27.39
CA GLU A 325 -0.47 -0.32 -27.47
C GLU A 325 0.15 -0.50 -26.08
N ARG A 326 0.04 0.53 -25.23
CA ARG A 326 0.44 0.46 -23.81
C ARG A 326 -0.38 -0.58 -23.05
N GLU A 327 -1.69 -0.56 -23.23
CA GLU A 327 -2.59 -1.53 -22.61
C GLU A 327 -2.29 -2.96 -23.06
N GLN A 328 -2.05 -3.17 -24.36
CA GLN A 328 -1.68 -4.48 -24.90
C GLN A 328 -0.34 -4.97 -24.34
N LEU A 329 0.65 -4.10 -24.21
CA LEU A 329 1.94 -4.47 -23.63
C LEU A 329 1.80 -4.89 -22.16
N VAL A 330 0.98 -4.17 -21.39
CA VAL A 330 0.64 -4.55 -20.01
C VAL A 330 -0.05 -5.91 -19.99
N LYS A 331 -1.06 -6.14 -20.84
CA LYS A 331 -1.78 -7.42 -20.92
C LYS A 331 -0.85 -8.59 -21.28
N ARG A 332 0.08 -8.40 -22.21
CA ARG A 332 1.07 -9.42 -22.58
C ARG A 332 2.02 -9.74 -21.43
N PHE A 333 2.42 -8.72 -20.65
CA PHE A 333 3.25 -8.92 -19.47
C PHE A 333 2.50 -9.56 -18.31
N THR A 334 1.19 -9.33 -18.17
CA THR A 334 0.34 -9.93 -17.13
C THR A 334 -0.27 -11.27 -17.54
N ASN A 335 0.14 -11.86 -18.66
CA ASN A 335 -0.42 -13.11 -19.22
C ASN A 335 -1.94 -13.03 -19.50
N GLN A 336 -2.45 -11.83 -19.80
CA GLN A 336 -3.84 -11.59 -20.21
C GLN A 336 -4.00 -11.52 -21.74
N SER A 337 -2.89 -11.51 -22.49
CA SER A 337 -2.87 -11.44 -23.94
C SER A 337 -1.64 -12.18 -24.49
N GLU A 338 -1.79 -12.81 -25.65
CA GLU A 338 -0.73 -13.53 -26.35
C GLU A 338 -0.17 -12.67 -27.50
N PRO A 339 1.12 -12.81 -27.87
CA PRO A 339 2.11 -13.67 -27.22
C PRO A 339 2.61 -13.07 -25.89
N ALA A 340 2.62 -13.87 -24.84
CA ALA A 340 3.10 -13.45 -23.52
C ALA A 340 4.54 -12.93 -23.57
N ILE A 341 4.86 -12.00 -22.67
CA ILE A 341 6.23 -11.52 -22.48
C ILE A 341 6.65 -11.65 -21.02
N ASP A 342 7.91 -12.05 -20.82
CA ASP A 342 8.47 -12.26 -19.47
C ASP A 342 9.50 -11.23 -19.08
N ARG A 343 9.91 -10.36 -20.00
CA ARG A 343 10.94 -9.33 -19.78
C ARG A 343 10.42 -7.99 -20.27
N ILE A 344 10.58 -6.95 -19.46
CA ILE A 344 10.16 -5.59 -19.81
C ILE A 344 11.12 -4.54 -19.24
N ILE A 345 11.39 -3.50 -20.00
CA ILE A 345 12.04 -2.28 -19.53
C ILE A 345 10.94 -1.27 -19.24
N SER A 346 11.04 -0.53 -18.14
CA SER A 346 10.05 0.47 -17.80
C SER A 346 10.63 1.67 -17.08
N THR A 347 10.04 2.84 -17.29
CA THR A 347 10.16 3.94 -16.33
C THR A 347 9.26 3.68 -15.10
N SER A 348 9.28 4.58 -14.11
CA SER A 348 8.35 4.54 -12.96
C SER A 348 6.85 4.56 -13.37
N ALA A 349 6.54 4.88 -14.63
CA ALA A 349 5.17 4.92 -15.17
C ALA A 349 4.43 3.57 -15.18
N PHE A 350 5.13 2.42 -15.16
CA PHE A 350 4.49 1.09 -15.01
C PHE A 350 4.20 0.75 -13.55
N GLY A 351 4.50 1.68 -12.62
CA GLY A 351 4.43 1.45 -11.19
C GLY A 351 3.02 1.46 -10.59
N MET A 352 2.12 2.35 -11.00
CA MET A 352 0.83 2.44 -10.29
C MET A 352 -0.19 1.47 -10.86
N GLY A 353 -0.68 0.53 -10.04
CA GLY A 353 -1.88 -0.27 -10.32
C GLY A 353 -1.70 -1.63 -11.00
N ILE A 354 -0.50 -1.99 -11.47
CA ILE A 354 -0.25 -3.31 -12.09
C ILE A 354 0.30 -4.28 -11.04
N ASP A 355 -0.40 -5.40 -10.83
CA ASP A 355 0.00 -6.48 -9.94
C ASP A 355 0.53 -7.67 -10.74
N VAL A 356 1.83 -7.97 -10.61
CA VAL A 356 2.49 -9.12 -11.25
C VAL A 356 3.06 -10.02 -10.17
N PRO A 357 2.26 -10.96 -9.63
CA PRO A 357 2.69 -11.79 -8.52
C PRO A 357 3.97 -12.58 -8.79
N SER A 358 4.17 -12.97 -10.05
CA SER A 358 5.28 -13.80 -10.53
C SER A 358 6.57 -13.03 -10.89
N LEU A 359 6.69 -11.75 -10.54
CA LEU A 359 7.92 -11.00 -10.79
C LEU A 359 9.08 -11.55 -9.92
N ARG A 360 10.11 -12.12 -10.58
CA ARG A 360 11.26 -12.80 -9.96
C ARG A 360 12.52 -11.97 -9.94
N LEU A 361 12.72 -11.13 -10.96
CA LEU A 361 13.91 -10.30 -11.10
C LEU A 361 13.51 -8.84 -11.32
N VAL A 362 13.95 -7.97 -10.44
CA VAL A 362 13.82 -6.51 -10.60
C VAL A 362 15.20 -5.93 -10.67
N ILE A 363 15.50 -5.19 -11.74
CA ILE A 363 16.80 -4.55 -11.94
C ILE A 363 16.56 -3.06 -12.06
N HIS A 364 17.28 -2.24 -11.30
CA HIS A 364 17.28 -0.80 -11.49
C HIS A 364 18.58 -0.42 -12.18
N TRP A 365 18.46 0.25 -13.35
CA TRP A 365 19.60 0.81 -14.09
C TRP A 365 20.43 1.75 -13.21
N GLN A 366 19.75 2.46 -12.31
CA GLN A 366 20.32 3.29 -11.27
C GLN A 366 19.39 3.30 -10.05
N ALA A 367 19.88 3.74 -8.90
CA ALA A 367 19.01 4.00 -7.77
C ALA A 367 17.93 5.07 -8.10
N PRO A 368 16.69 4.92 -7.60
CA PRO A 368 15.64 5.94 -7.70
C PRO A 368 15.95 7.22 -6.91
N ALA A 369 15.09 8.23 -7.03
CA ALA A 369 15.27 9.53 -6.38
C ALA A 369 15.01 9.49 -4.86
N SER A 370 14.32 8.47 -4.36
CA SER A 370 13.97 8.33 -2.94
C SER A 370 13.92 6.85 -2.51
N VAL A 371 14.02 6.60 -1.20
CA VAL A 371 13.90 5.25 -0.64
C VAL A 371 12.47 4.74 -0.79
N GLU A 372 11.48 5.63 -0.76
CA GLU A 372 10.08 5.31 -1.03
C GLU A 372 9.87 4.78 -2.44
N ASP A 373 10.40 5.46 -3.46
CA ASP A 373 10.30 5.01 -4.86
C ASP A 373 10.95 3.64 -5.02
N LEU A 374 12.15 3.49 -4.46
CA LEU A 374 12.90 2.24 -4.48
C LEU A 374 12.12 1.09 -3.85
N MET A 375 11.49 1.32 -2.69
CA MET A 375 10.64 0.31 -2.05
C MET A 375 9.38 -0.02 -2.84
N GLN A 376 8.77 0.98 -3.47
CA GLN A 376 7.59 0.80 -4.30
C GLN A 376 7.90 0.01 -5.58
N GLU A 377 9.10 0.20 -6.15
CA GLU A 377 9.58 -0.50 -7.33
C GLU A 377 10.01 -1.94 -7.01
N LEU A 378 10.91 -2.15 -6.05
CA LEU A 378 11.34 -3.50 -5.65
C LEU A 378 10.23 -4.32 -5.00
N GLY A 379 9.29 -3.66 -4.31
CA GLY A 379 8.17 -4.32 -3.61
C GLY A 379 7.18 -5.03 -4.54
N ARG A 380 7.34 -4.88 -5.86
CA ARG A 380 6.61 -5.64 -6.88
C ARG A 380 7.08 -7.07 -7.00
N ALA A 381 8.34 -7.33 -6.67
CA ALA A 381 8.90 -8.66 -6.77
C ALA A 381 8.25 -9.61 -5.74
N GLY A 382 8.10 -10.88 -6.10
CA GLY A 382 7.71 -11.95 -5.18
C GLY A 382 6.43 -11.69 -4.38
N ARG A 383 5.37 -11.14 -4.97
CA ARG A 383 4.11 -10.87 -4.25
C ARG A 383 3.33 -12.15 -3.94
N ASP A 384 3.58 -13.22 -4.69
CA ASP A 384 3.19 -14.60 -4.37
C ASP A 384 3.93 -15.19 -3.15
N GLY A 385 4.89 -14.47 -2.58
CA GLY A 385 5.69 -14.92 -1.44
C GLY A 385 6.83 -15.88 -1.81
N LEU A 386 7.02 -16.16 -3.10
CA LEU A 386 8.14 -16.92 -3.61
C LEU A 386 9.41 -16.06 -3.70
N GLN A 387 10.54 -16.72 -3.89
CA GLN A 387 11.83 -16.03 -3.95
C GLN A 387 11.91 -15.08 -5.14
N ALA A 388 12.49 -13.91 -4.91
CA ALA A 388 12.79 -12.94 -5.95
C ALA A 388 14.11 -12.23 -5.63
N VAL A 389 14.69 -11.57 -6.63
CA VAL A 389 15.92 -10.80 -6.51
C VAL A 389 15.67 -9.38 -6.99
N SER A 390 16.10 -8.41 -6.19
CA SER A 390 16.14 -7.00 -6.59
C SER A 390 17.58 -6.53 -6.66
N ILE A 391 18.00 -6.04 -7.81
CA ILE A 391 19.33 -5.49 -8.08
C ILE A 391 19.20 -4.00 -8.31
N VAL A 392 20.05 -3.21 -7.65
CA VAL A 392 20.20 -1.78 -7.89
C VAL A 392 21.62 -1.53 -8.35
N MET A 393 21.78 -1.11 -9.61
CA MET A 393 23.07 -0.66 -10.10
C MET A 393 23.32 0.78 -9.64
N HIS A 394 24.57 1.14 -9.36
CA HIS A 394 24.95 2.50 -9.03
C HIS A 394 26.39 2.78 -9.44
N ASP A 395 26.72 4.06 -9.60
CA ASP A 395 28.09 4.52 -9.77
C ASP A 395 28.94 4.32 -8.50
N ASN A 396 30.24 4.11 -8.70
CA ASN A 396 31.23 4.02 -7.61
C ASN A 396 31.44 5.37 -6.90
N ALA A 397 31.34 6.48 -7.63
CA ALA A 397 31.60 7.82 -7.11
C ALA A 397 30.39 8.42 -6.39
N SER A 398 30.63 9.17 -5.30
CA SER A 398 29.60 9.87 -4.50
C SER A 398 28.74 10.85 -5.31
N ASP A 399 29.37 11.56 -6.24
CA ASP A 399 28.76 12.49 -7.19
C ASP A 399 28.91 11.99 -8.64
N GLY A 400 28.54 10.71 -8.83
CA GLY A 400 28.52 10.05 -10.13
C GLY A 400 27.47 10.60 -11.10
N ARG A 401 27.45 10.06 -12.32
CA ARG A 401 26.50 10.42 -13.38
C ARG A 401 25.06 10.21 -12.93
N ASP A 402 24.79 9.15 -12.17
CA ASP A 402 23.46 8.85 -11.64
C ASP A 402 22.93 9.96 -10.73
N VAL A 403 23.74 10.38 -9.76
CA VAL A 403 23.35 11.41 -8.77
C VAL A 403 23.18 12.76 -9.46
N LYS A 404 24.08 13.11 -10.39
CA LYS A 404 23.97 14.34 -11.20
C LYS A 404 22.70 14.36 -12.03
N ARG A 405 22.33 13.22 -12.64
CA ARG A 405 21.07 13.07 -13.40
C ARG A 405 19.85 13.30 -12.51
N LEU A 406 19.83 12.70 -11.32
CA LEU A 406 18.73 12.88 -10.36
C LEU A 406 18.64 14.34 -9.87
N ARG A 407 19.77 14.97 -9.53
CA ARG A 407 19.82 16.38 -9.12
C ARG A 407 19.35 17.31 -10.24
N PHE A 408 19.78 17.08 -11.47
CA PHE A 408 19.32 17.81 -12.64
C PHE A 408 17.80 17.67 -12.83
N MET A 409 17.26 16.46 -12.71
CA MET A 409 15.80 16.24 -12.77
C MET A 409 15.06 16.93 -11.60
N ALA A 410 15.64 16.94 -10.41
CA ALA A 410 15.08 17.64 -9.24
C ALA A 410 15.10 19.16 -9.36
N ASP A 411 16.09 19.71 -10.08
CA ASP A 411 16.20 21.14 -10.41
C ASP A 411 15.24 21.56 -11.54
N LEU A 412 14.93 20.67 -12.48
CA LEU A 412 13.90 20.91 -13.49
C LEU A 412 12.49 20.82 -12.91
N ALA A 413 12.28 19.96 -11.91
CA ALA A 413 11.00 19.81 -11.24
C ALA A 413 10.58 21.12 -10.56
N GLY A 414 9.50 21.74 -11.06
CA GLY A 414 8.97 23.00 -10.52
C GLY A 414 9.41 24.26 -11.25
N LYS A 415 10.22 24.17 -12.32
CA LYS A 415 10.54 25.35 -13.17
C LYS A 415 9.32 25.93 -13.88
N ASP A 416 8.33 25.10 -14.17
CA ASP A 416 7.07 25.52 -14.80
C ASP A 416 6.04 26.04 -13.79
N GLN A 417 6.36 26.05 -12.48
CA GLN A 417 5.49 26.63 -11.46
C GLN A 417 5.75 28.15 -11.35
N GLU A 418 4.69 28.94 -11.28
CA GLU A 418 4.77 30.40 -11.12
C GLU A 418 5.58 30.83 -9.88
N GLN A 419 5.64 29.98 -8.85
CA GLN A 419 6.45 30.17 -7.65
C GLN A 419 7.16 28.85 -7.29
N PRO A 420 8.47 28.73 -7.57
CA PRO A 420 9.24 27.56 -7.15
C PRO A 420 9.40 27.56 -5.63
N ASP A 421 8.99 26.47 -4.98
CA ASP A 421 9.18 26.28 -3.53
C ASP A 421 10.62 25.80 -3.22
N PRO A 422 11.46 26.63 -2.58
CA PRO A 422 12.84 26.26 -2.25
C PRO A 422 12.93 25.11 -1.24
N ALA A 423 11.97 24.99 -0.31
CA ALA A 423 11.94 23.91 0.66
C ALA A 423 11.62 22.56 -0.02
N ALA A 424 10.74 22.57 -1.03
CA ALA A 424 10.44 21.40 -1.85
C ALA A 424 11.69 20.89 -2.57
N ARG A 425 12.47 21.82 -3.15
CA ARG A 425 13.73 21.51 -3.83
C ARG A 425 14.76 20.92 -2.87
N GLU A 426 14.94 21.53 -1.71
CA GLU A 426 15.88 21.04 -0.70
C GLU A 426 15.50 19.64 -0.20
N SER A 427 14.21 19.40 0.05
CA SER A 427 13.68 18.08 0.41
C SER A 427 14.00 17.02 -0.65
N ARG A 428 13.85 17.35 -1.95
CA ARG A 428 14.21 16.45 -3.06
C ARG A 428 15.70 16.09 -3.03
N MET A 429 16.56 17.08 -2.83
CA MET A 429 18.01 16.88 -2.80
C MET A 429 18.41 16.00 -1.62
N ARG A 430 17.84 16.24 -0.43
CA ARG A 430 18.05 15.40 0.75
C ARG A 430 17.65 13.94 0.51
N LYS A 431 16.51 13.68 -0.14
CA LYS A 431 16.07 12.31 -0.49
C LYS A 431 17.05 11.62 -1.44
N ILE A 432 17.56 12.32 -2.45
CA ILE A 432 18.58 11.80 -3.38
C ILE A 432 19.86 11.46 -2.62
N ASP A 433 20.30 12.35 -1.74
CA ASP A 433 21.51 12.15 -0.94
C ASP A 433 21.38 10.96 0.02
N GLN A 434 20.20 10.77 0.63
CA GLN A 434 19.89 9.63 1.49
C GLN A 434 19.99 8.29 0.73
N VAL A 435 19.38 8.18 -0.45
CA VAL A 435 19.47 6.96 -1.28
C VAL A 435 20.91 6.73 -1.72
N SER A 436 21.60 7.78 -2.15
CA SER A 436 23.01 7.74 -2.58
C SER A 436 23.93 7.23 -1.47
N ALA A 437 23.71 7.67 -0.22
CA ALA A 437 24.41 7.15 0.95
C ALA A 437 24.10 5.68 1.20
N MET A 438 22.82 5.30 1.17
CA MET A 438 22.35 3.92 1.37
C MET A 438 22.95 2.93 0.36
N MET A 439 23.22 3.36 -0.88
CA MET A 439 23.86 2.50 -1.88
C MET A 439 25.30 2.12 -1.54
N ARG A 440 26.02 2.96 -0.77
CA ARG A 440 27.46 2.80 -0.50
C ARG A 440 27.79 2.33 0.92
N GLU A 441 26.79 2.31 1.80
CA GLU A 441 27.01 1.95 3.19
C GLU A 441 27.38 0.46 3.34
N GLU A 442 28.47 0.17 4.03
CA GLU A 442 28.92 -1.19 4.34
C GLU A 442 28.18 -1.78 5.54
N SER A 443 26.86 -1.86 5.43
CA SER A 443 26.01 -2.50 6.43
C SER A 443 24.90 -3.31 5.74
N CYS A 444 24.10 -4.04 6.52
CA CYS A 444 23.02 -4.86 5.99
C CYS A 444 21.96 -3.97 5.29
N TYR A 445 21.91 -4.05 3.97
CA TYR A 445 21.03 -3.21 3.14
C TYR A 445 19.54 -3.39 3.49
N ARG A 446 19.11 -4.62 3.79
CA ARG A 446 17.75 -4.89 4.28
C ARG A 446 17.47 -4.15 5.59
N ARG A 447 18.43 -4.12 6.51
CA ARG A 447 18.27 -3.46 7.80
C ARG A 447 18.17 -1.95 7.62
N GLN A 448 19.04 -1.35 6.80
CA GLN A 448 18.96 0.08 6.44
C GLN A 448 17.57 0.44 5.91
N MET A 449 17.06 -0.36 4.96
CA MET A 449 15.71 -0.22 4.42
C MET A 449 14.62 -0.31 5.50
N VAL A 450 14.67 -1.32 6.36
CA VAL A 450 13.66 -1.52 7.40
C VAL A 450 13.70 -0.39 8.44
N ASP A 451 14.89 0.05 8.83
CA ASP A 451 15.10 1.10 9.83
C ASP A 451 14.64 2.47 9.29
N TYR A 452 14.82 2.75 7.99
CA TYR A 452 14.32 3.97 7.33
C TYR A 452 12.81 4.20 7.52
N PHE A 453 12.00 3.13 7.51
CA PHE A 453 10.55 3.22 7.71
C PHE A 453 10.11 3.12 9.17
N GLY A 454 11.01 2.95 10.14
CA GLY A 454 10.67 2.83 11.57
C GLY A 454 10.77 1.42 12.16
N GLY A 455 11.31 0.46 11.40
CA GLY A 455 11.57 -0.90 11.89
C GLY A 455 10.32 -1.72 12.20
N LYS A 456 10.50 -2.93 12.74
CA LYS A 456 9.40 -3.70 13.36
C LYS A 456 9.13 -3.11 14.74
N GLN A 457 8.15 -2.22 14.82
CA GLN A 457 7.57 -1.81 16.10
C GLN A 457 6.94 -3.05 16.77
N ARG A 458 7.68 -3.70 17.68
CA ARG A 458 7.16 -4.77 18.53
C ARG A 458 6.29 -4.13 19.61
N GLN A 459 5.02 -3.87 19.31
CA GLN A 459 4.06 -3.57 20.36
C GLN A 459 3.92 -4.82 21.26
N ARG A 460 4.11 -4.65 22.57
CA ARG A 460 3.81 -5.70 23.55
C ARG A 460 2.31 -5.96 23.49
N ARG A 461 1.93 -7.14 23.00
CA ARG A 461 0.51 -7.52 22.87
C ARG A 461 0.01 -8.00 24.22
N SER A 462 -1.07 -7.39 24.71
CA SER A 462 -1.79 -7.88 25.89
C SER A 462 -2.36 -9.28 25.63
N LEU A 463 -2.74 -9.98 26.70
CA LEU A 463 -3.41 -11.27 26.58
C LEU A 463 -4.73 -11.14 25.80
N ALA A 464 -5.46 -10.05 26.00
CA ALA A 464 -6.69 -9.72 25.28
C ALA A 464 -6.48 -9.64 23.76
N VAL A 465 -5.46 -8.88 23.31
CA VAL A 465 -5.12 -8.76 21.90
C VAL A 465 -4.67 -10.11 21.33
N ARG A 466 -3.91 -10.91 22.08
CA ARG A 466 -3.47 -12.25 21.64
C ARG A 466 -4.63 -13.22 21.43
N ILE A 467 -5.66 -13.18 22.28
CA ILE A 467 -6.88 -13.98 22.13
C ILE A 467 -7.60 -13.60 20.84
N LEU A 468 -7.79 -12.30 20.60
CA LEU A 468 -8.45 -11.81 19.39
C LEU A 468 -7.65 -12.13 18.12
N GLU A 469 -6.32 -12.01 18.15
CA GLU A 469 -5.47 -12.40 17.02
C GLU A 469 -5.54 -13.90 16.72
N TRP A 470 -5.57 -14.75 17.74
CA TRP A 470 -5.67 -16.20 17.54
C TRP A 470 -6.95 -16.58 16.79
N LEU A 471 -8.06 -15.91 17.13
CA LEU A 471 -9.36 -16.18 16.56
C LEU A 471 -9.58 -15.51 15.20
N PHE A 472 -9.32 -14.20 15.13
CA PHE A 472 -9.68 -13.37 13.99
C PHE A 472 -8.55 -13.15 13.00
N SER A 473 -7.30 -13.53 13.26
CA SER A 473 -6.18 -13.27 12.35
C SER A 473 -5.57 -14.53 11.76
N THR A 474 -5.06 -14.44 10.54
CA THR A 474 -4.16 -15.43 9.94
C THR A 474 -2.70 -15.11 10.28
N ARG A 475 -1.90 -16.14 10.56
CA ARG A 475 -0.44 -16.02 10.62
C ARG A 475 0.14 -16.33 9.24
N SER A 476 0.54 -15.32 8.48
CA SER A 476 1.30 -15.54 7.24
C SER A 476 2.79 -15.67 7.57
N ARG A 477 3.35 -16.88 7.43
CA ARG A 477 4.81 -17.04 7.41
C ARG A 477 5.28 -16.84 5.98
N VAL A 478 5.82 -15.65 5.68
CA VAL A 478 6.57 -15.46 4.44
C VAL A 478 7.85 -16.28 4.54
N LYS A 479 8.09 -17.17 3.56
CA LYS A 479 9.36 -17.92 3.51
C LYS A 479 10.50 -16.92 3.39
N ARG A 480 11.47 -17.03 4.29
CA ARG A 480 12.71 -16.25 4.17
C ARG A 480 13.51 -16.80 2.99
N THR A 481 14.11 -15.91 2.22
CA THR A 481 15.19 -16.24 1.30
C THR A 481 16.34 -16.88 2.07
N ALA A 482 17.11 -17.72 1.37
CA ALA A 482 18.37 -18.22 1.91
C ALA A 482 19.41 -17.10 2.10
N HIS A 483 19.25 -15.99 1.35
CA HIS A 483 20.22 -14.90 1.29
C HIS A 483 19.57 -13.54 1.51
N CYS A 484 20.17 -12.72 2.36
CA CYS A 484 19.59 -11.47 2.84
C CYS A 484 19.85 -10.31 1.87
N CYS A 485 21.13 -10.01 1.61
CA CYS A 485 21.60 -8.91 0.76
C CYS A 485 23.06 -9.11 0.31
N ASP A 486 23.58 -8.21 -0.54
CA ASP A 486 24.97 -8.21 -1.00
C ASP A 486 25.99 -8.18 0.15
N PHE A 487 25.71 -7.44 1.22
CA PHE A 487 26.63 -7.34 2.37
C PHE A 487 26.63 -8.60 3.25
N CYS A 488 25.46 -9.13 3.60
CA CYS A 488 25.34 -10.26 4.53
C CYS A 488 25.88 -11.58 3.98
N ASP A 489 25.96 -11.72 2.65
CA ASP A 489 26.30 -12.95 1.97
C ASP A 489 27.54 -12.80 1.05
N ARG A 490 28.32 -11.71 1.22
CA ARG A 490 29.45 -11.30 0.36
C ARG A 490 30.51 -12.38 0.16
N GLU A 491 30.77 -13.22 1.16
CA GLU A 491 31.85 -14.22 1.15
C GLU A 491 31.50 -15.51 0.39
N LYS A 492 30.23 -15.73 0.00
CA LYS A 492 29.76 -17.06 -0.43
C LYS A 492 29.99 -17.38 -1.92
N ILE A 493 30.65 -16.52 -2.71
CA ILE A 493 30.44 -16.52 -4.19
C ILE A 493 31.67 -16.09 -5.00
N GLY A 494 31.88 -16.74 -6.15
CA GLY A 494 32.94 -16.43 -7.12
C GLY A 494 32.66 -15.26 -8.09
N SER A 495 31.39 -14.92 -8.36
CA SER A 495 31.01 -13.73 -9.14
C SER A 495 29.57 -13.25 -8.86
N GLU A 496 29.26 -11.99 -9.15
CA GLU A 496 27.91 -11.40 -9.00
C GLU A 496 26.83 -12.10 -9.85
N VAL A 497 27.18 -12.58 -11.05
CA VAL A 497 26.23 -13.23 -11.96
C VAL A 497 25.91 -14.64 -11.48
N ASP A 498 26.92 -15.39 -11.03
CA ASP A 498 26.73 -16.72 -10.44
C ASP A 498 25.85 -16.67 -9.20
N TYR A 499 26.02 -15.62 -8.38
CA TYR A 499 25.13 -15.38 -7.24
C TYR A 499 23.67 -15.32 -7.68
N THR A 500 23.39 -14.50 -8.67
CA THR A 500 22.02 -14.24 -9.11
C THR A 500 21.43 -15.46 -9.80
N ALA A 501 22.24 -16.20 -10.56
CA ALA A 501 21.84 -17.47 -11.17
C ALA A 501 21.46 -18.50 -10.09
N MET A 502 22.23 -18.61 -9.01
CA MET A 502 21.91 -19.47 -7.88
C MET A 502 20.58 -19.10 -7.22
N LEU A 503 20.30 -17.80 -7.08
CA LEU A 503 19.05 -17.30 -6.48
C LEU A 503 17.82 -17.52 -7.37
N LEU A 504 17.96 -17.34 -8.69
CA LEU A 504 16.86 -17.51 -9.64
C LEU A 504 16.61 -18.97 -10.04
N GLY A 505 17.64 -19.82 -9.95
CA GLY A 505 17.64 -21.23 -10.33
C GLY A 505 17.78 -22.21 -9.16
N ALA A 506 17.33 -21.84 -7.95
CA ALA A 506 17.51 -22.61 -6.70
C ALA A 506 16.76 -23.97 -6.66
N GLY A 507 17.18 -24.88 -7.55
CA GLY A 507 16.76 -26.26 -7.64
C GLY A 507 17.70 -27.10 -8.51
N ALA A 508 19.02 -26.86 -8.45
CA ALA A 508 20.00 -27.76 -9.07
C ALA A 508 21.25 -27.92 -8.18
N ARG A 509 21.07 -28.47 -6.97
CA ARG A 509 21.99 -29.41 -6.28
C ARG A 509 21.52 -29.64 -4.83
N ARG A 510 21.09 -30.89 -4.59
CA ARG A 510 20.93 -31.67 -3.34
C ARG A 510 20.45 -30.98 -2.07
#